data_AF-A0A2W5EB26-F1
#
_entry.id   AF-A0A2W5EB26-F1
#
_cell.length_a   1.000
_cell.length_b   1.000
_cell.length_c   1.000
_cell.angle_alpha   90.00
_cell.angle_beta   90.00
_cell.angle_gamma   90.00
#
_symmetry.space_group_name_H-M   'P 1'
#
loop_
_entity.id
_entity.type
_entity.pdbx_description
1 polymer ?
#
loop_
_entity_poly.entity_id
_entity_poly.type
_entity_poly.pdbx_seq_one_letter_code
_entity_poly.pdbx_strand_id
1 'polypeptide(L)'
;MIPFKTLSQFIAEKQSDFPYAKGELSRLLRDLALAGKLVSREVNKAGITDILGEANTENVQGEKQKKLDLFANEQFIQALKRGGDVAMIVSEEDEEEIIL
;
A
#
# COMPACT_ATOMS: atom_id res chain seq x y z
N MET A 1 -25.37 -17.65 -10.83
CA MET A 1 -24.47 -17.44 -9.67
C MET A 1 -23.23 -16.76 -10.22
N ILE A 2 -22.90 -15.54 -9.79
CA ILE A 2 -21.65 -14.89 -10.22
C ILE A 2 -20.50 -15.66 -9.56
N PRO A 3 -19.53 -16.19 -10.31
CA PRO A 3 -18.43 -16.93 -9.71
C PRO A 3 -17.63 -15.98 -8.80
N PHE A 4 -17.53 -16.33 -7.51
CA PHE A 4 -16.70 -15.60 -6.56
C PHE A 4 -15.23 -15.84 -6.90
N LYS A 5 -14.52 -14.77 -7.24
CA LYS A 5 -13.08 -14.79 -7.56
C LYS A 5 -12.35 -13.81 -6.68
N THR A 6 -11.36 -14.30 -5.96
CA THR A 6 -10.47 -13.46 -5.15
C THR A 6 -9.45 -12.73 -6.03
N LEU A 7 -8.89 -11.63 -5.52
CA LEU A 7 -7.78 -10.93 -6.18
C LEU A 7 -6.59 -11.88 -6.44
N SER A 8 -6.27 -12.77 -5.50
CA SER A 8 -5.19 -13.74 -5.65
C SER A 8 -5.43 -14.73 -6.80
N GLN A 9 -6.66 -15.22 -6.94
CA GLN A 9 -7.04 -16.08 -8.07
C GLN A 9 -6.95 -15.32 -9.39
N PHE A 10 -7.46 -14.09 -9.45
CA PHE A 10 -7.36 -13.26 -10.64
C PHE A 10 -5.91 -13.00 -11.05
N ILE A 11 -5.03 -12.63 -10.10
CA ILE A 11 -3.61 -12.40 -10.37
C ILE A 11 -2.93 -13.67 -10.88
N ALA A 12 -3.22 -14.83 -10.28
CA ALA A 12 -2.63 -16.10 -10.69
C ALA A 12 -3.07 -16.52 -12.10
N GLU A 13 -4.37 -16.37 -12.41
CA GLU A 13 -4.89 -16.63 -13.76
C GLU A 13 -4.24 -15.69 -14.78
N LYS A 14 -4.17 -14.39 -14.48
CA LYS A 14 -3.62 -13.37 -15.37
C LYS A 14 -2.11 -13.45 -15.56
N GLN A 15 -1.38 -14.08 -14.66
CA GLN A 15 0.06 -14.31 -14.86
C GLN A 15 0.33 -15.18 -16.10
N SER A 16 -0.56 -16.13 -16.41
CA SER A 16 -0.42 -16.98 -17.60
C SER A 16 -0.61 -16.24 -18.92
N ASP A 17 -1.28 -15.08 -18.91
CA ASP A 17 -1.45 -14.22 -20.09
C ASP A 17 -0.11 -13.57 -20.52
N PHE A 18 0.93 -13.64 -19.67
CA PHE A 18 2.25 -13.04 -19.92
C PHE A 18 3.37 -14.08 -19.76
N PRO A 19 3.78 -14.78 -20.85
CA PRO A 19 4.73 -15.89 -20.79
C PRO A 19 6.11 -15.54 -20.21
N TYR A 20 6.50 -14.26 -20.28
CA TYR A 20 7.77 -13.75 -19.76
C TYR A 20 7.67 -13.24 -18.32
N ALA A 21 6.48 -13.25 -17.71
CA ALA A 21 6.30 -12.75 -16.36
C ALA A 21 6.90 -13.71 -15.33
N LYS A 22 7.96 -13.27 -14.65
CA LYS A 22 8.62 -14.01 -13.56
C LYS A 22 7.86 -13.96 -12.23
N GLY A 23 6.68 -13.34 -12.22
CA GLY A 23 5.84 -13.19 -11.03
C GLY A 23 6.09 -11.91 -10.21
N GLU A 24 7.00 -11.04 -10.65
CA GLU A 24 7.34 -9.76 -10.01
C GLU A 24 6.10 -8.86 -9.89
N LEU A 25 5.38 -8.62 -10.99
CA LEU A 25 4.11 -7.87 -10.96
C LEU A 25 3.07 -8.52 -10.03
N SER A 26 3.02 -9.86 -10.01
CA SER A 26 2.09 -10.57 -9.14
C SER A 26 2.43 -10.39 -7.66
N ARG A 27 3.71 -10.33 -7.29
CA ARG A 27 4.17 -10.02 -5.92
C ARG A 27 3.85 -8.57 -5.57
N LEU A 28 4.21 -7.62 -6.43
CA LEU A 28 3.89 -6.20 -6.27
C LEU A 28 2.40 -5.96 -5.98
N LEU A 29 1.51 -6.56 -6.78
CA LEU A 29 0.05 -6.43 -6.57
C LEU A 29 -0.43 -7.06 -5.25
N ARG A 30 0.23 -8.13 -4.78
CA ARG A 30 -0.08 -8.75 -3.48
C ARG A 30 0.40 -7.88 -2.32
N ASP A 31 1.54 -7.22 -2.45
CA ASP A 31 2.07 -6.29 -1.43
C ASP A 31 1.16 -5.07 -1.30
N LEU A 32 0.74 -4.49 -2.42
CA LEU A 32 -0.27 -3.42 -2.45
C LEU A 32 -1.59 -3.86 -1.80
N ALA A 33 -2.06 -5.07 -2.11
CA ALA A 33 -3.28 -5.60 -1.52
C ALA A 33 -3.17 -5.84 0.00
N LEU A 34 -1.98 -6.20 0.49
CA LEU A 34 -1.71 -6.35 1.91
C LEU A 34 -1.74 -5.00 2.63
N ALA A 35 -1.00 -4.01 2.13
CA ALA A 35 -1.00 -2.65 2.67
C ALA A 35 -2.43 -2.07 2.69
N GLY A 36 -3.17 -2.20 1.58
CA GLY A 36 -4.56 -1.74 1.50
C GLY A 36 -5.50 -2.40 2.52
N LYS A 37 -5.30 -3.70 2.83
CA LYS A 37 -6.07 -4.37 3.89
C LYS A 37 -5.72 -3.85 5.29
N LEU A 38 -4.45 -3.55 5.56
CA LEU A 38 -4.01 -2.98 6.84
C LEU A 38 -4.58 -1.57 7.03
N VAL A 39 -4.51 -0.73 6.00
CA VAL A 39 -5.12 0.60 5.98
C VAL A 39 -6.63 0.50 6.17
N SER A 40 -7.31 -0.37 5.41
CA SER A 40 -8.76 -0.57 5.55
C SER A 40 -9.15 -1.02 6.95
N ARG A 41 -8.35 -1.88 7.60
CA ARG A 41 -8.59 -2.30 8.98
C ARG A 41 -8.53 -1.11 9.94
N GLU A 42 -7.56 -0.23 9.77
CA GLU A 42 -7.38 0.94 10.64
C GLU A 42 -8.48 1.97 10.42
N VAL A 43 -8.85 2.25 9.16
CA VAL A 43 -9.99 3.10 8.80
C VAL A 43 -11.28 2.59 9.42
N ASN A 44 -11.55 1.28 9.33
CA ASN A 44 -12.75 0.68 9.90
C ASN A 44 -12.79 0.72 11.45
N LYS A 45 -11.64 0.92 12.11
CA LYS A 45 -11.51 1.02 13.56
C LYS A 45 -11.25 2.45 14.04
N ALA A 46 -11.30 3.43 13.13
CA ALA A 46 -10.83 4.78 13.43
C ALA A 46 -11.63 5.48 14.53
N GLY A 47 -12.91 5.11 14.74
CA GLY A 47 -13.73 5.63 15.85
C GLY A 47 -13.40 5.03 17.23
N ILE A 48 -12.52 4.03 17.30
CA ILE A 48 -12.15 3.30 18.53
C ILE A 48 -10.64 3.46 18.82
N THR A 49 -9.85 3.75 17.79
CA THR A 49 -8.39 3.88 17.84
C THR A 49 -7.97 5.34 17.75
N ASP A 50 -6.78 5.69 18.25
CA ASP A 50 -6.25 7.06 18.18
C ASP A 50 -5.61 7.40 16.81
N ILE A 51 -6.23 6.94 15.72
CA ILE A 51 -5.75 7.14 14.34
C ILE A 51 -6.39 8.35 13.65
N LEU A 52 -7.44 8.91 14.25
CA LEU A 52 -8.09 10.13 13.75
C LEU A 52 -7.37 11.38 14.28
N GLY A 53 -7.36 12.43 13.46
CA GLY A 53 -6.80 13.73 13.80
C GLY A 53 -5.45 14.03 13.16
N GLU A 54 -4.93 15.20 13.48
CA GLU A 54 -3.65 15.71 12.97
C GLU A 54 -2.49 14.98 13.67
N ALA A 55 -1.42 14.71 12.92
CA ALA A 55 -0.19 14.10 13.42
C ALA A 55 0.71 15.10 14.16
N ASN A 56 0.28 16.36 14.30
CA ASN A 56 1.09 17.50 14.75
C ASN A 56 2.37 17.71 13.91
N THR A 57 2.38 17.19 12.68
CA THR A 57 3.42 17.37 11.68
C THR A 57 2.85 18.11 10.47
N GLU A 58 3.71 18.84 9.77
CA GLU A 58 3.37 19.61 8.58
C GLU A 58 4.23 19.05 7.44
N ASN A 59 3.62 18.79 6.28
CA ASN A 59 4.36 18.32 5.10
C ASN A 59 5.05 19.47 4.36
N VAL A 60 5.86 19.16 3.35
CA VAL A 60 6.53 20.16 2.48
C VAL A 60 5.61 21.12 1.75
N GLN A 61 4.32 20.81 1.69
CA GLN A 61 3.32 21.62 1.04
C GLN A 61 2.63 22.59 2.03
N GLY A 62 3.05 22.58 3.30
CA GLY A 62 2.47 23.41 4.36
C GLY A 62 1.12 22.89 4.86
N GLU A 63 0.79 21.63 4.56
CA GLU A 63 -0.44 20.99 5.00
C GLU A 63 -0.20 20.19 6.28
N LYS A 64 -1.16 20.29 7.20
CA LYS A 64 -1.13 19.46 8.40
C LYS A 64 -1.44 18.02 8.05
N GLN A 65 -0.48 17.14 8.29
CA GLN A 65 -0.64 15.72 8.01
C GLN A 65 -1.59 15.08 9.00
N LYS A 66 -2.40 14.12 8.53
CA LYS A 66 -3.24 13.31 9.42
C LYS A 66 -2.49 12.06 9.84
N LYS A 67 -2.76 11.59 11.05
CA LYS A 67 -2.17 10.34 11.56
C LYS A 67 -2.43 9.15 10.64
N LEU A 68 -3.62 9.11 10.03
CA LEU A 68 -3.99 8.06 9.08
C LEU A 68 -3.16 8.09 7.79
N ASP A 69 -2.82 9.29 7.30
CA ASP A 69 -2.06 9.46 6.06
C ASP A 69 -0.62 8.96 6.28
N LEU A 70 0.01 9.36 7.39
CA LEU A 70 1.32 8.83 7.81
C LEU A 70 1.30 7.31 8.02
N PHE A 71 0.26 6.78 8.66
CA PHE A 71 0.12 5.34 8.86
C PHE A 71 0.02 4.61 7.52
N ALA A 72 -0.81 5.10 6.59
CA ALA A 72 -0.94 4.50 5.27
C ALA A 72 0.39 4.53 4.52
N ASN A 73 1.09 5.67 4.52
CA ASN A 73 2.41 5.81 3.93
C ASN A 73 3.37 4.73 4.42
N GLU A 74 3.49 4.58 5.75
CA GLU A 74 4.36 3.58 6.35
C GLU A 74 3.96 2.15 5.93
N GLN A 75 2.66 1.81 5.92
CA GLN A 75 2.21 0.46 5.54
C GLN A 75 2.57 0.12 4.08
N PHE A 76 2.43 1.08 3.17
CA PHE A 76 2.78 0.89 1.76
C PHE A 76 4.29 0.77 1.57
N ILE A 77 5.08 1.66 2.18
CA ILE A 77 6.55 1.59 2.11
C ILE A 77 7.06 0.24 2.63
N GLN A 78 6.58 -0.21 3.79
CA GLN A 78 7.01 -1.48 4.39
C GLN A 78 6.60 -2.69 3.53
N ALA A 79 5.39 -2.68 2.96
CA ALA A 79 4.93 -3.75 2.08
C ALA A 79 5.78 -3.86 0.81
N LEU A 80 6.03 -2.72 0.14
CA LEU A 80 6.81 -2.66 -1.10
C LEU A 80 8.29 -2.99 -0.86
N LYS A 81 8.87 -2.49 0.23
CA LYS A 81 10.25 -2.82 0.65
C LYS A 81 10.43 -4.31 0.92
N ARG A 82 9.46 -4.94 1.57
CA ARG A 82 9.50 -6.38 1.84
C ARG A 82 9.30 -7.23 0.57
N GLY A 83 8.55 -6.72 -0.41
CA GLY A 83 8.32 -7.38 -1.69
C GLY A 83 9.58 -7.58 -2.52
N GLY A 84 10.51 -6.60 -2.47
CA GLY A 84 11.82 -6.68 -3.11
C GLY A 84 11.82 -6.49 -4.64
N ASP A 85 10.67 -6.23 -5.24
CA ASP A 85 10.51 -5.99 -6.69
C ASP A 85 10.45 -4.49 -7.04
N VAL A 86 10.63 -3.60 -6.05
CA VAL A 86 10.58 -2.14 -6.21
C VAL A 86 11.95 -1.56 -5.86
N ALA A 87 12.50 -0.74 -6.77
CA ALA A 87 13.79 -0.08 -6.57
C ALA A 87 13.66 1.32 -5.94
N MET A 88 12.51 1.97 -6.12
CA MET A 88 12.28 3.34 -5.67
C MET A 88 10.78 3.59 -5.41
N ILE A 89 10.48 4.34 -4.36
CA ILE A 89 9.12 4.80 -4.01
C ILE A 89 9.11 6.32 -3.98
N VAL A 90 8.05 6.91 -4.51
CA VAL A 90 7.73 8.34 -4.36
C VAL A 90 6.37 8.42 -3.71
N SER A 91 6.26 9.19 -2.63
CA SER A 91 5.04 9.37 -1.86
C SER A 91 4.68 10.84 -1.73
N GLU A 92 3.39 11.15 -1.60
CA GLU A 92 2.92 12.50 -1.27
C GLU A 92 3.36 12.94 0.13
N GLU A 93 3.55 11.97 1.02
CA GLU A 93 3.87 12.20 2.43
C GLU A 93 5.39 12.34 2.70
N ASP A 94 6.24 12.11 1.69
CA ASP A 94 7.70 12.15 1.81
C ASP A 94 8.29 13.20 0.85
N GLU A 95 9.28 13.98 1.32
CA GLU A 95 9.93 15.03 0.51
C GLU A 95 10.88 14.46 -0.55
N GLU A 96 11.60 13.40 -0.18
CA GLU A 96 12.63 12.76 -1.00
C GLU A 96 12.17 11.38 -1.45
N GLU A 97 12.69 10.91 -2.58
CA GLU A 97 12.48 9.54 -3.01
C GLU A 97 13.09 8.52 -2.03
N ILE A 98 12.39 7.41 -1.84
CA ILE A 98 12.87 6.31 -1.01
C ILE A 98 13.50 5.27 -1.93
N ILE A 99 14.82 5.17 -1.89
CA ILE A 99 15.58 4.12 -2.61
C ILE A 99 15.58 2.84 -1.75
N LEU A 100 15.25 1.70 -2.38
CA LEU A 100 15.05 0.40 -1.70
C LEU A 100 16.18 -0.61 -1.93
#